data_AF-K0BEG6-F1
#
_entry.id   AF-K0BEG6-F1
#
_cell.length_a   1.000
_cell.length_b   1.000
_cell.length_c   1.000
_cell.angle_alpha   90.00
_cell.angle_beta   90.00
_cell.angle_gamma   90.00
#
_symmetry.space_group_name_H-M   'P 1'
#
loop_
_entity.id
_entity.type
_entity.pdbx_description
1 polymer ?
#
loop_
_entity_poly.entity_id
_entity_poly.type
_entity_poly.pdbx_seq_one_letter_code
_entity_poly.pdbx_strand_id
1 'polypeptide(L)' 'MTDDKKMKIICKWCNVSKTCHIVSQEITDHHGNYGIDSILMAKVKIHKHFKGKNYCKGSDRTITIPLDEIQKYNEKNKD' A
#
# COMPACT_ATOMS: atom_id res chain seq x y z
N MET A 1 8.31 -1.03 -21.04
CA MET A 1 7.31 -0.03 -20.60
C MET A 1 7.00 -0.31 -19.15
N THR A 2 7.81 0.23 -18.24
CA THR A 2 7.62 0.10 -16.79
C THR A 2 6.49 1.03 -16.40
N ASP A 3 5.27 0.49 -16.45
CA ASP A 3 4.11 1.15 -15.86
C ASP A 3 4.40 1.28 -14.36
N ASP A 4 4.93 2.44 -13.99
CA ASP A 4 5.16 2.87 -12.62
C ASP A 4 3.78 2.85 -11.96
N LYS A 5 3.40 1.69 -11.40
CA LYS A 5 2.11 1.46 -10.72
C LYS A 5 2.03 2.40 -9.52
N LYS A 6 1.70 3.66 -9.81
CA LYS A 6 1.48 4.73 -8.85
C LYS A 6 0.14 4.46 -8.19
N MET A 7 0.18 4.26 -6.88
CA MET A 7 -1.00 3.92 -6.09
C MET A 7 -1.27 5.02 -5.08
N LYS A 8 -2.53 5.41 -4.91
CA LYS A 8 -2.89 6.27 -3.78
C LYS A 8 -3.10 5.39 -2.57
N ILE A 9 -2.33 5.66 -1.51
CA ILE A 9 -2.48 5.03 -0.21
C ILE A 9 -2.79 6.11 0.82
N ILE A 10 -3.77 5.85 1.68
CA ILE A 10 -4.01 6.67 2.86
C ILE A 10 -2.98 6.29 3.92
N CYS A 11 -2.18 7.27 4.38
CA CYS A 11 -1.33 7.05 5.53
C CYS A 11 -2.20 6.85 6.78
N LYS A 12 -2.15 5.66 7.40
CA LYS A 12 -2.90 5.31 8.62
C LYS A 12 -2.66 6.26 9.80
N TRP A 13 -1.54 7.00 9.82
CA TRP A 13 -1.16 7.89 10.93
C TRP A 13 -1.70 9.32 10.81
N CYS A 14 -1.98 9.78 9.59
CA CYS A 14 -2.42 11.15 9.34
C CYS A 14 -3.65 11.25 8.44
N ASN A 15 -4.17 10.13 7.94
CA ASN A 15 -5.27 10.02 6.98
C ASN A 15 -5.07 10.84 5.70
N VAL A 16 -3.84 11.25 5.40
CA VAL A 16 -3.51 11.94 4.16
C VAL A 16 -3.29 10.89 3.08
N SER A 17 -3.99 11.04 1.96
CA SER A 17 -3.74 10.25 0.76
C SER A 17 -2.45 10.73 0.09
N LYS A 18 -1.58 9.78 -0.23
CA LYS A 18 -0.33 10.04 -0.94
C LYS A 18 -0.11 9.04 -2.05
N THR A 19 0.40 9.55 -3.16
CA THR A 19 0.90 8.73 -4.25
C THR A 19 2.16 8.02 -3.78
N CYS A 20 2.11 6.70 -3.80
CA CYS A 20 3.17 5.80 -3.38
C CYS A 20 3.52 4.87 -4.55
N HIS A 21 4.65 4.17 -4.43
CA HIS A 21 5.15 3.27 -5.46
C HIS A 21 5.32 1.87 -4.89
N ILE A 22 4.85 0.86 -5.63
CA ILE A 22 5.16 -0.52 -5.31
C ILE A 22 6.64 -0.75 -5.60
N VAL A 23 7.38 -1.15 -4.58
CA VAL A 23 8.79 -1.53 -4.68
C VAL A 23 8.93 -3.00 -5.08
N SER A 24 8.05 -3.87 -4.56
CA SER A 24 8.05 -5.29 -4.89
C SER A 24 6.68 -5.92 -4.62
N GLN A 25 6.41 -7.07 -5.24
CA GLN A 25 5.23 -7.88 -5.02
C GLN A 25 5.67 -9.29 -4.65
N GLU A 26 5.10 -9.84 -3.58
CA GLU A 26 5.45 -11.16 -3.06
C GLU A 26 4.15 -11.95 -2.84
N ILE A 27 4.14 -13.22 -3.24
CA ILE A 27 3.03 -14.11 -2.93
C ILE A 27 3.32 -14.71 -1.55
N THR A 28 2.37 -14.61 -0.64
CA THR A 28 2.44 -15.25 0.67
C THR A 28 1.33 -16.26 0.79
N ASP A 29 1.71 -17.51 1.03
CA ASP A 29 0.79 -18.61 1.28
C ASP A 29 0.33 -18.57 2.74
N HIS A 30 -0.96 -18.37 2.94
CA HIS A 30 -1.57 -18.43 4.24
C HIS A 30 -2.19 -19.82 4.41
N HIS A 31 -1.58 -20.63 5.27
CA HIS A 31 -2.07 -21.98 5.56
C HIS A 31 -3.20 -21.88 6.59
N GLY A 32 -4.43 -21.75 6.09
CA GLY A 32 -5.64 -21.73 6.90
C GLY A 32 -6.16 -23.14 7.20
N ASN A 33 -7.15 -23.23 8.09
CA ASN A 33 -7.75 -24.50 8.51
C ASN A 33 -8.55 -25.20 7.39
N TYR A 34 -8.81 -24.50 6.27
CA TYR A 34 -9.60 -24.97 5.12
C TYR A 34 -8.79 -25.04 3.81
N GLY A 35 -7.47 -24.77 3.83
CA GLY A 35 -6.63 -24.80 2.63
C GLY A 35 -5.48 -23.80 2.66
N ILE A 36 -4.72 -23.76 1.56
CA ILE A 36 -3.66 -22.77 1.33
C ILE A 36 -4.26 -21.62 0.53
N ASP A 37 -4.39 -20.44 1.16
CA ASP A 37 -4.79 -19.22 0.50
C ASP A 37 -3.54 -18.42 0.10
N SER A 38 -3.23 -18.39 -1.20
CA SER A 38 -2.12 -17.58 -1.72
C SER A 38 -2.56 -16.13 -1.85
N ILE A 39 -2.04 -15.24 -1.00
CA ILE A 39 -2.35 -13.81 -1.00
C ILE A 39 -1.19 -13.05 -1.64
N LEU A 40 -1.50 -12.25 -2.67
CA LEU A 40 -0.52 -11.37 -3.29
C LEU A 40 -0.31 -10.12 -2.43
N MET A 41 0.85 -10.02 -1.79
CA MET A 41 1.27 -8.90 -0.98
C MET A 41 2.10 -7.91 -1.82
N ALA A 42 1.87 -6.61 -1.63
CA ALA A 42 2.65 -5.55 -2.25
C ALA A 42 3.45 -4.79 -1.19
N LYS A 43 4.77 -4.72 -1.37
CA LYS A 43 5.67 -3.84 -0.64
C LYS A 43 5.59 -2.45 -1.25
N VAL A 44 4.98 -1.51 -0.55
CA VAL A 44 4.78 -0.15 -1.02
C VAL A 44 5.62 0.82 -0.21
N LYS A 45 6.41 1.64 -0.90
CA LYS A 45 7.17 2.72 -0.28
C LYS A 45 6.32 3.98 -0.19
N ILE A 46 6.04 4.39 1.04
CA ILE A 46 5.40 5.66 1.36
C ILE A 46 6.46 6.73 1.42
N HIS A 47 6.37 7.74 0.56
CA HIS A 47 7.29 8.88 0.56
C HIS A 47 7.10 9.80 1.78
N LYS A 48 8.10 10.65 2.00
CA LYS A 48 8.04 11.70 3.02
C LYS A 48 6.79 12.56 2.82
N HIS A 49 6.00 12.69 3.87
CA HIS A 49 4.81 13.52 3.88
C HIS A 49 4.58 14.12 5.26
N PHE A 50 3.90 15.25 5.26
CA PHE A 50 3.62 16.03 6.46
C PHE A 50 2.20 15.76 6.97
N LYS A 51 2.05 15.83 8.29
CA LYS A 51 0.78 15.93 9.01
C LYS A 51 0.71 17.36 9.57
N GLY A 52 0.01 18.24 8.86
CA GLY A 52 0.01 19.67 9.16
C GLY A 52 1.42 20.25 9.04
N LYS A 53 1.95 20.84 10.12
CA LYS A 53 3.31 21.43 10.16
C LYS A 53 4.43 20.44 10.51
N ASN A 54 4.11 19.20 10.88
CA ASN A 54 5.10 18.20 11.34
C ASN A 54 5.23 17.04 10.35
N TYR A 55 6.36 16.35 10.34
CA TYR A 55 6.50 15.09 9.58
C TYR A 55 5.58 14.01 10.15
N CYS A 56 4.96 13.24 9.27
CA CYS A 56 4.14 12.12 9.69
C CYS A 56 5.02 10.95 10.17
N LYS A 57 4.64 10.31 11.29
CA LYS A 57 5.32 9.13 11.82
C LYS A 57 5.33 7.95 10.83
N GLY A 58 4.34 7.88 9.95
CA GLY A 58 4.21 6.87 8.90
C GLY A 58 4.87 7.25 7.57
N SER A 59 5.65 8.34 7.53
CA SER A 59 6.32 8.80 6.32
C SER A 59 7.68 8.14 6.12
N ASP A 60 8.13 8.05 4.86
CA ASP A 60 9.40 7.42 4.45
C ASP A 60 9.56 5.96 4.90
N ARG A 61 8.48 5.19 4.81
CA ARG A 61 8.44 3.80 5.26
C ARG A 61 7.95 2.88 4.16
N THR A 62 8.48 1.67 4.14
CA THR A 62 7.95 0.59 3.33
C THR A 62 6.94 -0.19 4.17
N ILE A 63 5.74 -0.36 3.64
CA ILE A 63 4.70 -1.19 4.25
C ILE A 63 4.38 -2.35 3.32
N THR A 64 4.00 -3.49 3.89
CA THR A 64 3.49 -4.63 3.13
C THR A 64 1.99 -4.71 3.34
N ILE A 65 1.23 -4.67 2.26
CA ILE A 65 -0.24 -4.74 2.30
C ILE A 65 -0.75 -5.61 1.14
N PRO A 66 -1.90 -6.27 1.29
CA PRO A 66 -2.48 -7.06 0.21
C PRO A 66 -2.76 -6.18 -1.01
N LEU A 67 -2.35 -6.64 -2.20
CA LEU A 67 -2.55 -5.88 -3.44
C LEU A 67 -4.04 -5.64 -3.71
N ASP A 68 -4.86 -6.64 -3.44
CA ASP A 68 -6.32 -6.59 -3.61
C ASP A 68 -6.96 -5.47 -2.78
N GLU A 69 -6.51 -5.25 -1.54
CA GLU A 69 -7.00 -4.14 -0.72
C GLU A 69 -6.63 -2.77 -1.30
N ILE A 70 -5.41 -2.63 -1.83
CA ILE A 70 -4.97 -1.40 -2.49
C ILE A 70 -5.80 -1.14 -3.75
N GLN A 71 -6.03 -2.17 -4.57
CA GLN A 71 -6.81 -2.06 -5.80
C GLN A 71 -8.25 -1.66 -5.49
N LYS A 72 -8.91 -2.36 -4.56
CA LYS A 72 -10.27 -2.03 -4.10
C LYS A 72 -10.37 -0.60 -3.57
N TYR A 73 -9.36 -0.13 -2.82
CA TYR A 73 -9.33 1.26 -2.36
C TYR A 73 -9.20 2.24 -3.53
N ASN A 74 -8.27 2.01 -4.47
CA ASN A 74 -8.10 2.90 -5.63
C ASN A 74 -9.32 2.90 -6.55
N GLU A 75 -9.98 1.75 -6.77
CA GLU A 75 -11.21 1.66 -7.56
C GLU A 75 -12.36 2.43 -6.92
N LYS A 76 -12.54 2.32 -5.59
CA LYS A 76 -13.56 3.09 -4.86
C LYS A 76 -13.31 4.59 -4.81
N ASN A 77 -12.06 5.02 -5.06
CA ASN A 77 -11.63 6.42 -5.00
C ASN A 77 -11.10 6.92 -6.36
N LYS A 78 -11.52 6.27 -7.45
CA LYS A 78 -11.40 6.80 -8.81
C LYS A 78 -12.46 7.90 -8.97
N ASP A 79 -12.09 9.11 -8.59
CA ASP A 79 -12.69 10.35 -9.10
C ASP A 79 -11.95 10.75 -10.39
#